data_AF-A0A7X0CQV2-F1
#
_entry.id   AF-A0A7X0CQV2-F1
#
_cell.length_a   1.000
_cell.length_b   1.000
_cell.length_c   1.000
_cell.angle_alpha   90.00
_cell.angle_beta   90.00
_cell.angle_gamma   90.00
#
_symmetry.space_group_name_H-M   'P 1'
#
loop_
_entity.id
_entity.type
_entity.pdbx_description
1 polymer ?
#
loop_
_entity_poly.entity_id
_entity_poly.type
_entity_poly.pdbx_seq_one_letter_code
_entity_poly.pdbx_strand_id
1 'polypeptide(L)'
;MKKLTPAIIAALLLLCVCFTFFLQNERRGETVLSIKDAKPGYTFKASFYSGATPKVTRYMDSCTALLGKENASFHIKISDGNLIITADKQENSAMVISHIKKMCKGISDILIQN
;
A
#
# COMPACT_ATOMS: atom_id res chain seq x y z
N MET A 1 33.57 37.62 16.49
CA MET A 1 32.31 36.87 16.25
C MET A 1 31.39 37.72 15.39
N LYS A 2 31.08 37.33 14.15
CA LYS A 2 30.21 38.10 13.26
C LYS A 2 28.75 37.91 13.71
N LYS A 3 28.05 39.00 14.03
CA LYS A 3 26.64 38.97 14.43
C LYS A 3 25.78 38.74 13.19
N LEU A 4 24.91 37.74 13.22
CA LEU A 4 23.90 37.51 12.19
C LEU A 4 22.88 38.64 12.23
N THR A 5 22.58 39.22 11.06
CA THR A 5 21.55 40.27 10.97
C THR A 5 20.16 39.64 11.06
N PRO A 6 19.15 40.38 11.56
CA PRO A 6 17.77 39.89 11.66
C PRO A 6 17.20 39.39 10.32
N ALA A 7 17.63 39.99 9.20
CA ALA A 7 17.24 39.58 7.86
C ALA A 7 17.71 38.16 7.49
N ILE A 8 18.92 37.77 7.92
CA ILE A 8 19.46 36.43 7.68
C ILE A 8 18.69 35.40 8.51
N ILE A 9 18.32 35.75 9.75
CA ILE A 9 17.52 34.89 10.62
C ILE A 9 16.13 34.66 10.00
N ALA A 10 15.47 35.71 9.52
CA ALA A 10 14.17 35.59 8.85
C ALA A 10 14.24 34.74 7.58
N ALA A 11 15.27 34.91 6.75
CA ALA A 11 15.48 34.11 5.55
C ALA A 11 15.70 32.62 5.86
N LEU A 12 16.47 32.31 6.91
CA LEU A 12 16.70 30.93 7.36
C LEU A 12 15.42 30.28 7.90
N LEU A 13 14.61 31.02 8.66
CA LEU A 13 13.32 30.53 9.15
C LEU A 13 12.36 30.24 7.99
N LEU A 14 12.31 31.10 6.98
CA LEU A 14 11.48 30.90 5.80
C LEU A 14 11.91 29.64 5.02
N LEU A 15 13.22 29.45 4.84
CA LEU A 15 13.80 28.24 4.24
C LEU A 15 13.43 26.97 5.02
N CYS A 16 13.50 27.00 6.36
CA CYS A 16 13.08 25.89 7.20
C CYS A 16 11.60 25.54 7.01
N VAL A 17 10.71 26.53 6.97
CA VAL A 17 9.27 26.30 6.77
C VAL A 17 9.02 25.69 5.38
N CYS A 18 9.64 26.22 4.33
CA CYS A 18 9.56 25.63 3.00
C CYS A 18 10.09 24.18 2.98
N PHE A 19 11.22 23.91 3.63
CA PHE A 19 11.80 22.57 3.69
C PHE A 19 10.88 21.58 4.42
N THR A 20 10.25 21.98 5.52
CA THR A 20 9.25 21.14 6.20
C THR A 20 8.02 20.85 5.35
N PHE A 21 7.58 21.82 4.53
CA PHE A 21 6.47 21.62 3.58
C PHE A 21 6.86 20.68 2.44
N PHE A 22 8.09 20.78 1.92
CA PHE A 22 8.61 19.85 0.91
C PHE A 22 8.74 18.41 1.44
N LEU A 23 9.16 18.23 2.69
CA LEU A 23 9.21 16.91 3.33
C LEU A 23 7.80 16.32 3.57
N GLN A 24 6.80 17.16 3.87
CA GLN A 24 5.41 16.71 4.01
C GLN A 24 4.76 16.38 2.67
N ASN A 25 5.27 16.93 1.58
CA ASN A 25 4.73 16.76 0.23
C ASN A 25 5.44 15.66 -0.58
N GLU A 26 6.16 14.73 0.08
CA GLU A 26 6.53 13.45 -0.53
C GLU A 26 5.27 12.63 -0.81
N ARG A 27 4.67 13.00 -1.95
CA ARG A 27 3.87 12.24 -2.89
C ARG A 27 3.22 10.97 -2.32
N ARG A 28 1.89 11.00 -2.26
CA ARG A 28 1.07 9.81 -2.49
C ARG A 28 1.54 9.17 -3.80
N GLY A 29 2.41 8.18 -3.72
CA GLY A 29 2.87 7.44 -4.89
C GLY A 29 1.67 6.85 -5.63
N GLU A 30 1.73 6.82 -6.96
CA GLU A 30 0.70 6.16 -7.75
C GLU A 30 0.56 4.71 -7.30
N THR A 31 -0.66 4.30 -6.98
CA THR A 31 -0.94 2.91 -6.65
C THR A 31 -0.97 2.12 -7.95
N VAL A 32 0.01 1.25 -8.14
CA VAL A 32 0.07 0.38 -9.32
C VAL A 32 -0.48 -0.98 -8.95
N LEU A 33 -1.60 -1.36 -9.57
CA LEU A 33 -2.19 -2.69 -9.43
C LEU A 33 -1.91 -3.53 -10.67
N SER A 34 -1.36 -4.73 -10.47
CA SER A 34 -1.16 -5.71 -11.53
C SER A 34 -1.81 -7.04 -11.15
N ILE A 35 -2.68 -7.50 -12.04
CA ILE A 35 -3.33 -8.80 -11.95
C ILE A 35 -2.73 -9.69 -13.03
N LYS A 36 -2.02 -10.74 -12.62
CA LYS A 36 -1.55 -11.79 -13.52
C LYS A 36 -2.36 -13.05 -13.30
N ASP A 37 -3.19 -13.36 -14.28
CA ASP A 37 -4.00 -14.57 -14.34
C ASP A 37 -3.23 -15.62 -15.17
N ALA A 38 -2.32 -16.38 -14.53
CA ALA A 38 -1.49 -17.39 -15.19
C ALA A 38 -1.95 -18.82 -14.82
N LYS A 39 -1.47 -19.85 -15.53
CA LYS A 39 -1.58 -21.25 -15.07
C LYS A 39 -0.25 -21.63 -14.38
N PRO A 40 -0.25 -22.28 -13.21
CA PRO A 40 -1.40 -22.79 -12.46
C PRO A 40 -2.10 -21.78 -11.53
N GLY A 41 -1.46 -20.65 -11.22
CA GLY A 41 -1.91 -19.76 -10.14
C GLY A 41 -2.29 -18.33 -10.55
N TYR A 42 -3.04 -17.68 -9.67
CA TYR A 42 -3.31 -16.25 -9.74
C TYR A 42 -2.26 -15.48 -8.93
N THR A 43 -1.67 -14.44 -9.53
CA THR A 43 -0.76 -13.53 -8.83
C THR A 43 -1.31 -12.12 -8.90
N PHE A 44 -1.57 -11.53 -7.74
CA PHE A 44 -1.85 -10.12 -7.60
C PHE A 44 -0.64 -9.40 -7.03
N LYS A 45 -0.31 -8.25 -7.61
CA LYS A 45 0.73 -7.35 -7.11
C LYS A 45 0.14 -5.95 -6.97
N ALA A 46 0.41 -5.32 -5.84
CA ALA A 46 0.15 -3.91 -5.63
C ALA A 46 1.43 -3.23 -5.16
N SER A 47 1.72 -2.07 -5.74
CA SER A 47 2.74 -1.16 -5.25
C SER A 47 2.07 0.15 -4.86
N PHE A 48 2.42 0.66 -3.68
CA PHE A 48 1.83 1.83 -3.04
C PHE A 48 2.88 2.54 -2.17
N TYR A 49 2.56 3.75 -1.70
CA TYR A 49 3.45 4.50 -0.81
C TYR A 49 3.77 3.70 0.47
N SER A 50 5.05 3.61 0.85
CA SER A 50 5.52 2.80 1.97
C SER A 50 4.83 3.12 3.29
N GLY A 51 4.52 4.39 3.57
CA GLY A 51 3.78 4.80 4.76
C GLY A 51 2.33 4.29 4.82
N ALA A 52 1.77 3.81 3.71
CA ALA A 52 0.46 3.15 3.69
C ALA A 52 0.52 1.66 4.08
N THR A 53 1.71 1.07 4.23
CA THR A 53 1.89 -0.35 4.61
C THR A 53 1.07 -0.74 5.84
N PRO A 54 1.08 0.02 6.97
CA PRO A 54 0.28 -0.35 8.15
C PRO A 54 -1.23 -0.34 7.91
N LYS A 55 -1.71 0.46 6.96
CA LYS A 55 -3.13 0.53 6.58
C LYS A 55 -3.52 -0.66 5.71
N VAL A 56 -2.69 -0.98 4.71
CA VAL A 56 -2.89 -2.14 3.84
C VAL A 56 -2.81 -3.44 4.63
N THR A 57 -1.86 -3.57 5.56
CA THR A 57 -1.76 -4.74 6.45
C THR A 57 -3.04 -4.94 7.25
N ARG A 58 -3.55 -3.90 7.92
CA ARG A 58 -4.81 -3.99 8.70
C ARG A 58 -6.00 -4.40 7.84
N TYR A 59 -6.10 -3.87 6.62
CA TYR A 59 -7.15 -4.27 5.70
C TYR A 59 -7.03 -5.74 5.28
N MET A 60 -5.81 -6.21 4.96
CA MET A 60 -5.55 -7.61 4.64
C MET A 60 -5.89 -8.54 5.81
N ASP A 61 -5.51 -8.18 7.04
CA ASP A 61 -5.84 -8.96 8.25
C ASP A 61 -7.36 -9.09 8.45
N SER A 62 -8.12 -8.04 8.15
CA SER A 62 -9.59 -8.09 8.18
C SER A 62 -10.16 -9.00 7.10
N CYS A 63 -9.57 -9.04 5.92
CA CYS A 63 -10.05 -9.88 4.82
C CYS A 63 -9.66 -11.36 4.99
N THR A 64 -8.46 -11.65 5.52
CA THR A 64 -8.01 -13.02 5.78
C THR A 64 -8.87 -13.71 6.84
N ALA A 65 -9.35 -12.98 7.84
CA ALA A 65 -10.32 -13.49 8.82
C ALA A 65 -11.63 -13.99 8.19
N LEU A 66 -12.05 -13.40 7.06
CA LEU A 66 -13.22 -13.84 6.29
C LEU A 66 -12.89 -15.08 5.45
N LEU A 67 -11.74 -15.08 4.77
CA LEU A 67 -11.29 -16.18 3.90
C LEU A 67 -10.89 -17.45 4.68
N GLY A 68 -10.46 -17.31 5.93
CA GLY A 68 -10.11 -18.46 6.79
C GLY A 68 -11.29 -19.39 7.05
N LYS A 69 -12.54 -18.91 6.91
CA LYS A 69 -13.75 -19.74 6.99
C LYS A 69 -14.03 -20.55 5.73
N GLU A 70 -13.37 -20.22 4.62
CA GLU A 70 -13.62 -20.80 3.30
C GLU A 70 -12.56 -21.85 2.89
N ASN A 71 -11.67 -22.24 3.80
CA ASN A 71 -10.52 -23.14 3.53
C ASN A 71 -9.67 -22.69 2.33
N ALA A 72 -9.51 -21.38 2.16
CA ALA A 72 -8.80 -20.80 1.03
C ALA A 72 -7.29 -21.03 1.13
N SER A 73 -6.66 -21.53 0.06
CA SER A 73 -5.21 -21.71 -0.05
C SER A 73 -4.56 -20.53 -0.79
N PHE A 74 -3.97 -19.61 -0.05
CA PHE A 74 -3.28 -18.46 -0.63
C PHE A 74 -2.16 -17.96 0.29
N HIS A 75 -1.21 -17.23 -0.30
CA HIS A 75 -0.12 -16.60 0.42
C HIS A 75 -0.15 -15.10 0.22
N ILE A 76 0.09 -14.37 1.31
CA ILE A 76 0.21 -12.91 1.32
C ILE A 76 1.63 -12.56 1.74
N LYS A 77 2.28 -11.68 0.97
CA LYS A 77 3.53 -11.03 1.34
C LYS A 77 3.37 -9.53 1.26
N ILE A 78 3.53 -8.86 2.39
CA ILE A 78 3.53 -7.39 2.49
C ILE A 78 4.92 -6.94 2.94
N SER A 79 5.50 -5.98 2.23
CA SER A 79 6.77 -5.39 2.59
C SER A 79 6.90 -4.02 1.95
N ASP A 80 7.11 -3.00 2.77
CA ASP A 80 7.53 -1.65 2.38
C ASP A 80 6.90 -1.14 1.06
N GLY A 81 5.61 -0.83 1.10
CA GLY A 81 4.90 -0.31 -0.07
C GLY A 81 4.58 -1.35 -1.14
N ASN A 82 4.84 -2.64 -0.89
CA ASN A 82 4.55 -3.71 -1.83
C ASN A 82 3.68 -4.78 -1.18
N LEU A 83 2.71 -5.27 -1.95
CA LEU A 83 1.89 -6.43 -1.63
C LEU A 83 1.93 -7.41 -2.79
N ILE A 84 2.11 -8.69 -2.45
CA ILE A 84 2.00 -9.81 -3.38
C ILE A 84 1.02 -10.81 -2.77
N ILE A 85 0.03 -11.22 -3.56
CA ILE A 85 -0.89 -12.30 -3.20
C ILE A 85 -0.79 -13.38 -4.28
N THR A 86 -0.57 -14.61 -3.87
CA THR A 86 -0.53 -15.78 -4.74
C THR A 86 -1.56 -16.80 -4.29
N ALA A 87 -2.38 -17.30 -5.21
CA ALA A 87 -3.38 -18.33 -4.95
C ALA A 87 -3.35 -19.38 -6.05
N ASP A 88 -3.40 -20.66 -5.69
CA ASP A 88 -3.51 -21.75 -6.66
C ASP A 88 -4.97 -21.93 -7.10
N LYS A 89 -5.22 -21.97 -8.42
CA LYS A 89 -6.59 -22.15 -8.93
C LYS A 89 -7.11 -23.58 -8.79
N GLN A 90 -6.24 -24.56 -8.64
CA GLN A 90 -6.60 -25.96 -8.45
C GLN A 90 -7.00 -26.25 -7.00
N GLU A 91 -6.40 -25.53 -6.06
CA GLU A 91 -6.68 -25.69 -4.62
C GLU A 91 -7.85 -24.83 -4.13
N ASN A 92 -8.29 -23.85 -4.91
CA ASN A 92 -9.37 -22.94 -4.53
C ASN A 92 -10.57 -23.06 -5.45
N SER A 93 -11.77 -23.02 -4.88
CA SER A 93 -13.00 -22.91 -5.65
C SER A 93 -13.05 -21.58 -6.43
N ALA A 94 -13.82 -21.55 -7.51
CA ALA A 94 -14.04 -20.33 -8.28
C ALA A 94 -14.61 -19.18 -7.42
N MET A 95 -15.40 -19.51 -6.40
CA MET A 95 -15.95 -18.55 -5.44
C MET A 95 -14.84 -17.90 -4.60
N VAL A 96 -13.94 -18.72 -4.03
CA VAL A 96 -12.79 -18.23 -3.24
C VAL A 96 -11.88 -17.35 -4.09
N ILE A 97 -11.59 -17.75 -5.33
CA ILE A 97 -10.80 -16.93 -6.26
C ILE A 97 -11.50 -15.59 -6.55
N SER A 98 -12.83 -15.58 -6.66
CA SER A 98 -13.61 -14.34 -6.82
C SER A 98 -13.51 -13.44 -5.59
N HIS A 99 -13.56 -14.00 -4.39
CA HIS A 99 -13.37 -13.26 -3.13
C HIS A 99 -11.97 -12.67 -3.00
N ILE A 100 -10.93 -13.45 -3.32
CA ILE A 100 -9.55 -12.96 -3.36
C ILE A 100 -9.42 -11.80 -4.36
N LYS A 101 -9.99 -11.93 -5.56
CA LYS A 101 -10.02 -10.85 -6.57
C LYS A 101 -10.72 -9.58 -6.05
N LYS A 102 -11.82 -9.71 -5.31
CA LYS A 102 -12.54 -8.56 -4.71
C LYS A 102 -11.70 -7.88 -3.63
N MET A 103 -11.08 -8.65 -2.74
CA MET A 103 -10.16 -8.14 -1.72
C MET A 103 -9.01 -7.34 -2.36
N CYS A 104 -8.40 -7.88 -3.40
CA CYS A 104 -7.33 -7.20 -4.14
C CYS A 104 -7.77 -5.86 -4.73
N LYS A 105 -8.99 -5.76 -5.27
CA LYS A 105 -9.53 -4.51 -5.83
C LYS A 105 -9.81 -3.46 -4.75
N GLY A 106 -10.28 -3.87 -3.57
CA GLY A 106 -10.56 -2.96 -2.45
C GLY A 106 -9.34 -2.25 -1.88
N ILE A 107 -8.13 -2.66 -2.26
CA ILE A 107 -6.89 -1.97 -1.88
C ILE A 107 -6.85 -0.55 -2.44
N SER A 108 -7.31 -0.33 -3.67
CA SER A 108 -7.40 1.03 -4.21
C SER A 108 -8.34 1.90 -3.38
N ASP A 109 -9.47 1.34 -2.94
CA ASP A 109 -10.48 2.08 -2.17
C ASP A 109 -9.92 2.55 -0.82
N ILE A 110 -9.19 1.67 -0.11
CA ILE A 110 -8.55 2.05 1.17
C ILE A 110 -7.40 3.04 0.98
N LEU A 111 -6.75 3.06 -0.19
CA LEU A 111 -5.62 3.96 -0.45
C LEU A 111 -6.09 5.34 -0.91
N ILE A 112 -7.30 5.43 -1.48
CA ILE A 112 -7.94 6.69 -1.89
C ILE A 112 -8.62 7.40 -0.71
N GLN A 113 -9.25 6.65 0.20
CA GLN A 113 -9.90 7.21 1.39
C GLN A 113 -8.87 7.73 2.40
N ASN A 114 -8.61 9.03 2.39
CA ASN A 114 -7.73 9.72 3.34
C ASN A 114 -8.56 10.42 4.42
#